data_AF-K1U2P6-F1
#
_entry.id   AF-K1U2P6-F1
#
_cell.length_a   1.000
_cell.length_b   1.000
_cell.length_c   1.000
_cell.angle_alpha   90.00
_cell.angle_beta   90.00
_cell.angle_gamma   90.00
#
_symmetry.space_group_name_H-M   'P 1'
#
loop_
_entity.id
_entity.type
_entity.pdbx_description
1 polymer ?
#
loop_
_entity_poly.entity_id
_entity_poly.type
_entity_poly.pdbx_seq_one_letter_code
_entity_poly.pdbx_strand_id
1 'polypeptide(L)'
;MDTSGIAEAVEAAKNSEVAVIFGGSASAALARDYKSSTCGEGFDLNDLNLTGAQSQLIREVYRTGTPVILVLVTGKPFVIEWEKNNLPAILVQWYAGEQAGNSIADILFGKVVPSGRLTFSFPRSTGHLPVYYNYLPSDRGFYKNP
;
A
#
# COMPACT_ATOMS: atom_id res chain seq x y z
N MET A 1 -1.15 19.27 -1.85
CA MET A 1 -0.43 18.12 -1.24
C MET A 1 0.53 18.69 -0.22
N ASP A 2 0.46 18.22 1.03
CA ASP A 2 1.37 18.67 2.09
C ASP A 2 2.63 17.79 2.11
N THR A 3 3.79 18.44 2.09
CA THR A 3 5.12 17.80 2.10
C THR A 3 5.98 18.29 3.26
N SER A 4 5.45 19.17 4.10
CA SER A 4 6.22 19.88 5.14
C SER A 4 6.88 18.95 6.16
N GLY A 5 6.27 17.80 6.46
CA GLY A 5 6.83 16.79 7.38
C GLY A 5 7.87 15.84 6.78
N ILE A 6 8.16 15.88 5.48
CA ILE A 6 9.06 14.90 4.85
C ILE A 6 10.51 15.08 5.34
N ALA A 7 10.97 16.32 5.53
CA ALA A 7 12.33 16.58 6.00
C ALA A 7 12.57 15.99 7.41
N GLU A 8 11.58 16.12 8.30
CA GLU A 8 11.61 15.51 9.63
C GLU A 8 11.67 13.97 9.56
N ALA A 9 10.83 13.36 8.72
CA ALA A 9 10.83 11.91 8.54
C ALA A 9 12.16 11.37 7.98
N VAL A 10 12.80 12.12 7.08
CA VAL A 10 14.13 11.81 6.54
C VAL A 10 15.19 11.83 7.66
N GLU A 11 15.19 12.85 8.51
CA GLU A 11 16.12 12.92 9.63
C GLU A 11 15.87 11.82 10.67
N ALA A 12 14.62 11.50 10.98
CA ALA A 12 14.27 10.38 11.85
C ALA A 12 14.79 9.04 11.28
N ALA A 13 14.64 8.83 9.96
CA ALA A 13 15.13 7.62 9.30
C ALA A 13 16.66 7.50 9.31
N LYS A 14 17.40 8.59 9.08
CA LYS A 14 18.88 8.59 9.17
C LYS A 14 19.41 8.21 10.55
N ASN A 15 18.62 8.47 11.59
CA ASN A 15 18.96 8.15 12.98
C ASN A 15 18.37 6.80 13.44
N SER A 16 17.81 6.00 12.53
CA SER A 16 17.16 4.72 12.84
C SER A 16 17.82 3.57 12.06
N GLU A 17 17.81 2.37 12.64
CA GLU A 17 18.28 1.15 11.95
C GLU A 17 17.28 0.62 10.93
N VAL A 18 16.00 0.93 11.11
CA VAL A 18 14.88 0.57 10.23
C VAL A 18 13.82 1.67 10.28
N ALA A 19 13.21 1.97 9.13
CA ALA A 19 12.07 2.86 9.05
C ALA A 19 10.80 2.06 8.72
N VAL A 20 9.78 2.15 9.59
CA VAL A 20 8.46 1.55 9.33
C VAL A 20 7.49 2.64 8.91
N ILE A 21 7.11 2.65 7.64
CA ILE A 21 6.19 3.63 7.07
C ILE A 21 4.80 3.03 6.99
N PHE A 22 3.81 3.71 7.59
CA PHE A 22 2.40 3.40 7.44
C PHE A 22 1.79 4.31 6.37
N GLY A 23 1.27 3.72 5.29
CA GLY A 23 0.66 4.46 4.19
C GLY A 23 -0.38 3.61 3.46
N GLY A 24 -1.16 4.23 2.57
CA GLY A 24 -2.21 3.59 1.80
C GLY A 24 -3.43 4.47 1.64
N SER A 25 -4.61 3.96 2.01
CA SER A 25 -5.88 4.68 1.92
C SER A 25 -6.45 5.04 3.28
N ALA A 26 -7.25 6.09 3.32
CA ALA A 26 -8.06 6.46 4.46
C ALA A 26 -9.54 6.12 4.23
N SER A 27 -10.22 5.69 5.27
CA SER A 27 -11.67 5.52 5.33
C SER A 27 -12.20 6.31 6.52
N ALA A 28 -13.43 6.79 6.42
CA ALA A 28 -14.11 7.45 7.53
C ALA A 28 -15.46 6.78 7.81
N ALA A 29 -15.95 6.95 9.02
CA ALA A 29 -17.36 6.72 9.33
C ALA A 29 -18.15 7.96 8.92
N LEU A 30 -19.39 7.81 8.42
CA LEU A 30 -20.24 8.92 7.98
C LEU A 30 -20.47 9.99 9.09
N ALA A 31 -20.31 9.63 10.36
CA ALA A 31 -20.43 10.53 11.51
C ALA A 31 -19.12 11.29 11.87
N ARG A 32 -18.03 11.13 11.10
CA ARG A 32 -16.71 11.76 11.34
C ARG A 32 -16.29 12.57 10.13
N ASP A 33 -15.26 13.41 10.29
CA ASP A 33 -14.66 14.10 9.15
C ASP A 33 -14.15 13.08 8.12
N TYR A 34 -14.65 13.20 6.91
CA TYR A 34 -14.39 12.30 5.80
C TYR A 34 -13.66 12.99 4.65
N LYS A 35 -13.25 14.26 4.78
CA LYS A 35 -12.62 15.05 3.70
C LYS A 35 -11.37 14.41 3.12
N SER A 36 -10.65 13.62 3.91
CA SER A 36 -9.44 12.93 3.50
C SER A 36 -9.66 11.45 3.16
N SER A 37 -10.91 10.99 3.09
CA SER A 37 -11.22 9.59 2.76
C SER A 37 -10.91 9.32 1.28
N THR A 38 -10.26 8.20 1.04
CA THR A 38 -9.90 7.72 -0.30
C THR A 38 -10.46 6.32 -0.56
N CYS A 39 -11.31 5.82 0.34
CA CYS A 39 -11.98 4.53 0.30
C CYS A 39 -13.28 4.58 1.11
N GLY A 40 -14.27 3.77 0.73
CA GLY A 40 -15.58 3.72 1.36
C GLY A 40 -16.69 4.18 0.41
N GLU A 41 -17.92 4.23 0.92
CA GLU A 41 -19.09 4.69 0.17
C GLU A 41 -18.93 6.15 -0.27
N GLY A 42 -19.12 6.41 -1.57
CA GLY A 42 -18.99 7.75 -2.14
C GLY A 42 -17.53 8.20 -2.38
N PHE A 43 -16.55 7.31 -2.22
CA PHE A 43 -15.12 7.61 -2.42
C PHE A 43 -14.48 6.71 -3.47
N ASP A 44 -14.73 7.04 -4.73
CA ASP A 44 -14.07 6.44 -5.89
C ASP A 44 -12.77 7.17 -6.24
N LEU A 45 -11.78 6.41 -6.73
CA LEU A 45 -10.53 6.97 -7.24
C LEU A 45 -10.41 6.69 -8.73
N ASN A 46 -9.94 7.67 -9.48
CA ASN A 46 -9.60 7.53 -10.90
C ASN A 46 -8.13 7.14 -11.14
N ASP A 47 -7.33 7.09 -10.08
CA ASP A 47 -5.94 6.63 -10.08
C ASP A 47 -5.65 5.79 -8.84
N LEU A 48 -4.96 4.67 -9.03
CA LEU A 48 -4.58 3.73 -7.98
C LEU A 48 -3.14 3.92 -7.50
N ASN A 49 -2.45 5.00 -7.87
CA ASN A 49 -1.22 5.38 -7.18
C ASN A 49 -1.51 5.81 -5.74
N LEU A 50 -0.52 5.69 -4.83
CA LEU A 50 -0.65 6.20 -3.46
C LEU A 50 -0.95 7.69 -3.48
N THR A 51 -2.01 8.10 -2.78
CA THR A 51 -2.52 9.47 -2.85
C THR A 51 -1.64 10.46 -2.09
N GLY A 52 -1.59 11.70 -2.57
CA GLY A 52 -0.88 12.78 -1.88
C GLY A 52 0.63 12.62 -1.94
N ALA A 53 1.31 12.97 -0.84
CA ALA A 53 2.77 12.97 -0.77
C ALA A 53 3.38 11.62 -0.35
N GLN A 54 2.58 10.56 -0.25
CA GLN A 54 3.01 9.27 0.30
C GLN A 54 4.14 8.64 -0.52
N SER A 55 4.01 8.59 -1.84
CA SER A 55 5.09 8.07 -2.71
C SER A 55 6.38 8.90 -2.59
N GLN A 56 6.27 10.21 -2.39
CA GLN A 56 7.42 11.07 -2.19
C GLN A 56 8.08 10.78 -0.83
N LEU A 57 7.29 10.72 0.25
CA LEU A 57 7.78 10.35 1.58
C LEU A 57 8.55 9.03 1.56
N ILE A 58 7.97 7.97 0.98
CA ILE A 58 8.61 6.65 0.90
C ILE A 58 9.93 6.75 0.13
N ARG A 59 9.97 7.47 -0.99
CA ARG A 59 11.17 7.62 -1.82
C ARG A 59 12.26 8.43 -1.12
N GLU A 60 11.92 9.53 -0.44
CA GLU A 60 12.91 10.33 0.29
C GLU A 60 13.48 9.57 1.49
N VAL A 61 12.64 8.83 2.22
CA VAL A 61 13.11 7.97 3.31
C VAL A 61 13.97 6.82 2.77
N TYR A 62 13.57 6.17 1.68
CA TYR A 62 14.39 5.14 1.03
C TYR A 62 15.78 5.65 0.61
N ARG A 63 15.88 6.90 0.15
CA ARG A 63 17.15 7.52 -0.28
C ARG A 63 18.15 7.74 0.85
N THR A 64 17.75 7.67 2.12
CA THR A 64 18.70 7.75 3.24
C THR A 64 19.60 6.51 3.31
N GLY A 65 19.20 5.42 2.66
CA GLY A 65 19.84 4.10 2.79
C GLY A 65 19.34 3.30 3.99
N THR A 66 18.45 3.85 4.81
CA THR A 66 17.79 3.13 5.91
C THR A 66 16.84 2.06 5.33
N PRO A 67 16.91 0.79 5.75
CA PRO A 67 15.95 -0.23 5.34
C PRO A 67 14.51 0.20 5.66
N VAL A 68 13.64 0.16 4.66
CA VAL A 68 12.24 0.61 4.79
C VAL A 68 11.29 -0.59 4.74
N ILE A 69 10.42 -0.68 5.74
CA ILE A 69 9.26 -1.58 5.75
C ILE A 69 8.02 -0.74 5.48
N LEU A 70 7.30 -1.03 4.40
CA LEU A 70 6.00 -0.40 4.14
C LEU A 70 4.88 -1.26 4.73
N VAL A 71 4.14 -0.71 5.70
CA VAL A 71 2.85 -1.23 6.10
C VAL A 71 1.78 -0.53 5.26
N LEU A 72 1.27 -1.23 4.25
CA LEU A 72 0.22 -0.76 3.38
C LEU A 72 -1.14 -0.92 4.06
N VAL A 73 -1.59 0.12 4.76
CA VAL A 73 -2.90 0.20 5.41
C VAL A 73 -3.95 0.59 4.38
N THR A 74 -4.80 -0.34 3.97
CA THR A 74 -5.67 -0.10 2.80
C THR A 74 -7.02 -0.80 2.81
N GLY A 75 -7.99 -0.24 2.08
CA GLY A 75 -9.29 -0.86 1.79
C GLY A 75 -9.41 -1.41 0.37
N LYS A 76 -8.41 -1.18 -0.50
CA LYS A 76 -8.41 -1.64 -1.90
C LYS A 76 -6.98 -1.84 -2.42
N PRO A 77 -6.75 -2.55 -3.54
CA PRO A 77 -5.43 -2.60 -4.16
C PRO A 77 -4.95 -1.22 -4.62
N PHE A 78 -3.66 -0.94 -4.42
CA PHE A 78 -2.93 0.19 -5.00
C PHE A 78 -1.86 -0.31 -5.99
N VAL A 79 -1.46 0.57 -6.90
CA VAL A 79 -0.29 0.40 -7.75
C VAL A 79 0.95 0.67 -6.92
N ILE A 80 1.67 -0.40 -6.60
CA ILE A 80 2.85 -0.39 -5.71
C ILE A 80 4.08 -1.02 -6.37
N GLU A 81 4.19 -0.91 -7.70
CA GLU A 81 5.27 -1.57 -8.46
C GLU A 81 6.66 -1.04 -8.06
N TRP A 82 6.78 0.27 -7.84
CA TRP A 82 8.04 0.84 -7.38
C TRP A 82 8.41 0.34 -5.99
N GLU A 83 7.46 0.37 -5.06
CA GLU A 83 7.66 -0.09 -3.68
C GLU A 83 8.05 -1.57 -3.66
N LYS A 84 7.36 -2.40 -4.44
CA LYS A 84 7.66 -3.84 -4.55
C LYS A 84 9.07 -4.12 -5.08
N ASN A 85 9.57 -3.28 -5.99
CA ASN A 85 10.88 -3.48 -6.62
C ASN A 85 12.04 -2.87 -5.80
N ASN A 86 11.77 -1.95 -4.88
CA ASN A 86 12.82 -1.21 -4.16
C ASN A 86 12.84 -1.48 -2.65
N LEU A 87 11.69 -1.76 -2.03
CA LEU A 87 11.62 -1.95 -0.58
C LEU A 87 11.90 -3.41 -0.21
N PRO A 88 12.65 -3.68 0.87
CA PRO A 88 12.93 -5.04 1.33
C PRO A 88 11.69 -5.78 1.85
N ALA A 89 10.67 -5.06 2.32
CA ALA A 89 9.44 -5.67 2.83
C ALA A 89 8.22 -4.77 2.65
N ILE A 90 7.08 -5.40 2.32
CA ILE A 90 5.75 -4.78 2.30
C ILE A 90 4.78 -5.69 3.05
N LEU A 91 4.11 -5.16 4.07
CA LEU A 91 3.01 -5.82 4.77
C LEU A 91 1.70 -5.18 4.33
N VAL A 92 0.84 -5.97 3.68
CA VAL A 92 -0.52 -5.51 3.35
C VAL A 92 -1.39 -5.70 4.57
N GLN A 93 -1.75 -4.59 5.20
CA GLN A 93 -2.70 -4.55 6.31
C GLN A 93 -4.00 -3.95 5.77
N TRP A 94 -5.05 -4.77 5.65
CA TRP A 94 -6.37 -4.20 5.38
C TRP A 94 -6.83 -3.33 6.56
N TYR A 95 -8.02 -2.72 6.50
CA TYR A 95 -8.60 -2.09 7.70
C TYR A 95 -8.89 -3.14 8.79
N ALA A 96 -7.96 -3.30 9.73
CA ALA A 96 -7.91 -4.40 10.70
C ALA A 96 -8.63 -4.12 12.04
N GLY A 97 -9.56 -3.15 12.06
CA GLY A 97 -10.34 -2.79 13.25
C GLY A 97 -9.53 -2.11 14.36
N GLU A 98 -10.09 -2.08 15.57
CA GLU A 98 -9.52 -1.35 16.71
C GLU A 98 -8.20 -1.92 17.24
N GLN A 99 -7.94 -3.21 17.01
CA GLN A 99 -6.69 -3.90 17.39
C GLN A 99 -5.64 -3.88 16.27
N ALA A 100 -5.81 -3.04 15.25
CA ALA A 100 -4.90 -2.95 14.10
C ALA A 100 -3.45 -2.68 14.52
N GLY A 101 -3.21 -1.83 15.52
CA GLY A 101 -1.87 -1.53 16.03
C GLY A 101 -1.21 -2.72 16.74
N ASN A 102 -1.97 -3.44 17.56
CA ASN A 102 -1.46 -4.63 18.27
C ASN A 102 -1.14 -5.77 17.29
N SER A 103 -2.06 -6.03 16.35
CA SER A 103 -1.89 -7.11 15.37
C SER A 103 -0.69 -6.91 14.45
N ILE A 104 -0.45 -5.69 13.95
CA ILE A 104 0.74 -5.42 13.12
C ILE A 104 2.03 -5.46 13.94
N ALA A 105 2.01 -5.02 15.19
CA ALA A 105 3.17 -5.11 16.08
C ALA A 105 3.54 -6.58 16.34
N ASP A 106 2.56 -7.45 16.63
CA ASP A 106 2.83 -8.87 16.85
C ASP A 106 3.42 -9.56 15.62
N ILE A 107 3.05 -9.14 14.40
CA ILE A 107 3.68 -9.60 13.15
C ILE A 107 5.10 -9.05 13.00
N LEU A 108 5.31 -7.75 13.18
CA LEU A 108 6.61 -7.10 13.02
C LEU A 108 7.67 -7.64 14.00
N PHE A 109 7.26 -7.96 15.23
CA PHE A 109 8.13 -8.54 16.25
C PHE A 109 8.16 -10.07 16.23
N GLY A 110 7.55 -10.71 15.23
CA GLY A 110 7.64 -12.14 15.01
C GLY A 110 6.89 -13.01 16.02
N LYS A 111 6.00 -12.45 16.84
CA LYS A 111 5.11 -13.22 17.72
C LYS A 111 4.05 -13.99 16.92
N VAL A 112 3.69 -13.46 15.74
CA VAL A 112 2.77 -14.09 14.79
C VAL A 112 3.43 -14.14 13.41
N VAL A 113 3.45 -15.32 12.80
CA VAL A 113 3.89 -15.48 11.40
C VAL A 113 2.77 -15.02 10.46
N PRO A 114 3.03 -14.12 9.50
CA PRO A 114 2.00 -13.66 8.58
C PRO A 114 1.49 -14.81 7.69
N SER A 115 0.19 -15.05 7.72
CA SER A 115 -0.47 -16.19 7.04
C SER A 115 -1.53 -15.79 6.02
N GLY A 116 -1.80 -14.49 5.87
CA GLY A 116 -2.80 -13.98 4.94
C GLY A 116 -2.50 -14.28 3.47
N ARG A 117 -3.55 -14.45 2.67
CA ARG A 117 -3.48 -14.56 1.20
C ARG A 117 -4.30 -13.43 0.56
N LEU A 118 -3.84 -12.94 -0.58
CA LEU A 118 -4.55 -11.90 -1.31
C LEU A 118 -5.88 -12.43 -1.85
N THR A 119 -6.96 -11.71 -1.56
CA THR A 119 -8.31 -11.96 -2.11
C THR A 119 -8.61 -11.09 -3.32
N PHE A 120 -7.78 -10.08 -3.59
CA PHE A 120 -7.84 -9.21 -4.76
C PHE A 120 -6.51 -9.22 -5.52
N SER A 121 -6.58 -9.05 -6.84
CA SER A 121 -5.39 -8.85 -7.67
C SER A 121 -4.88 -7.41 -7.54
N PHE A 122 -3.57 -7.24 -7.43
CA PHE A 122 -2.93 -5.92 -7.41
C PHE A 122 -2.46 -5.56 -8.83
N PRO A 123 -2.97 -4.48 -9.45
CA PRO A 123 -2.59 -4.08 -10.80
C PRO A 123 -1.18 -3.46 -10.85
N ARG A 124 -0.53 -3.52 -12.01
CA ARG A 124 0.74 -2.80 -12.26
C ARG A 124 0.53 -1.32 -12.57
N SER A 125 -0.65 -0.95 -13.07
CA SER A 125 -1.07 0.44 -13.27
C SER A 125 -2.60 0.51 -13.32
N THR A 126 -3.16 1.70 -13.15
CA THR A 126 -4.61 1.94 -13.30
C THR A 126 -5.14 1.48 -14.68
N GLY A 127 -4.33 1.59 -15.73
CA GLY A 127 -4.69 1.14 -17.08
C GLY A 127 -4.76 -0.39 -17.27
N HIS A 128 -4.33 -1.19 -16.29
CA HIS A 128 -4.49 -2.65 -16.32
C HIS A 128 -5.86 -3.11 -15.81
N LEU A 129 -6.70 -2.20 -15.32
CA LEU A 129 -8.03 -2.56 -14.86
C LEU A 129 -8.96 -2.91 -16.06
N PRO A 130 -9.83 -3.92 -15.93
CA PRO A 130 -9.97 -4.81 -14.78
C PRO A 130 -8.87 -5.88 -14.69
N VAL A 131 -8.37 -6.14 -13.47
CA VAL A 131 -7.40 -7.22 -13.18
C VAL A 131 -8.01 -8.22 -12.22
N TYR A 132 -8.03 -9.49 -12.61
CA TYR A 132 -8.59 -10.59 -11.85
C TYR A 132 -7.98 -11.91 -12.34
N TYR A 133 -7.99 -12.96 -11.51
CA TYR A 133 -7.27 -14.20 -11.80
C TYR A 133 -8.08 -15.17 -12.66
N ASN A 134 -9.41 -15.10 -12.60
CA ASN A 134 -10.35 -16.02 -13.25
C ASN A 134 -10.96 -15.43 -14.53
N TYR A 135 -10.11 -14.88 -15.40
CA TYR A 135 -10.53 -14.35 -16.70
C TYR A 135 -10.70 -15.46 -17.74
N LEU A 136 -11.60 -15.22 -18.70
CA LEU A 136 -11.75 -16.10 -19.85
C LEU A 136 -10.50 -16.03 -20.73
N PRO A 137 -10.03 -17.17 -21.27
CA PRO A 137 -8.96 -17.15 -22.26
C PRO A 137 -9.33 -16.25 -23.45
N SER A 138 -8.38 -15.42 -23.88
CA SER A 138 -8.51 -14.71 -25.16
C SER A 138 -8.18 -15.63 -26.34
N ASP A 139 -8.58 -15.23 -27.54
CA ASP A 139 -8.26 -15.92 -28.80
C ASP A 139 -6.76 -16.17 -29.01
N ARG A 140 -5.88 -15.42 -28.32
CA ARG A 140 -4.42 -15.65 -28.34
C ARG A 140 -4.00 -17.03 -27.82
N GLY A 141 -4.87 -17.74 -27.09
CA GLY A 141 -4.64 -19.12 -26.65
C GLY A 141 -5.05 -20.19 -27.67
N PHE A 142 -5.92 -19.86 -28.62
CA PHE A 142 -6.45 -20.80 -29.62
C PHE A 142 -5.50 -21.00 -30.81
N TYR A 143 -4.80 -19.94 -31.23
CA TYR A 143 -3.86 -19.99 -32.36
C TYR A 143 -2.43 -20.35 -31.92
N LYS A 144 -2.26 -21.32 -31.03
CA LYS A 144 -0.91 -21.82 -30.68
C LYS A 144 -0.31 -22.75 -31.74
N ASN A 145 -1.07 -23.15 -32.75
CA ASN A 145 -0.57 -23.79 -33.96
C ASN A 145 -1.25 -23.14 -35.18
N PRO A 146 -0.52 -22.36 -36.01
CA PRO A 146 -0.98 -22.01 -37.35
C PRO A 146 -1.09 -23.25 -38.25
#